data_AF-A0A2S6APL1-F1
#
_entry.id   AF-A0A2S6APL1-F1
#
_cell.length_a   1.000
_cell.length_b   1.000
_cell.length_c   1.000
_cell.angle_alpha   90.00
_cell.angle_beta   90.00
_cell.angle_gamma   90.00
#
_symmetry.space_group_name_H-M   'P 1'
#
loop_
_entity.id
_entity.type
_entity.pdbx_description
1 polymer ?
#
loop_
_entity_poly.entity_id
_entity_poly.type
_entity_poly.pdbx_seq_one_letter_code
_entity_poly.pdbx_strand_id
1 'polypeptide(L)' 'MTRPDLDELADAIRSSARINRASRGGTSAVEHFVSYVRCVYRYAEDHGWIRPADNPARQLPFPARRKSHRYAIP' A
#
# COMPACT_ATOMS: atom_id res chain seq x y z
N MET A 1 15.21 5.49 -4.06
CA MET A 1 14.37 4.64 -3.20
C MET A 1 14.27 3.27 -3.83
N THR A 2 14.53 2.24 -3.05
CA THR A 2 14.46 0.84 -3.43
C THR A 2 13.17 0.19 -2.91
N ARG A 3 12.88 -1.06 -3.31
CA ARG A 3 11.70 -1.78 -2.79
C ARG A 3 11.74 -1.97 -1.26
N PRO A 4 12.86 -2.40 -0.63
CA PRO A 4 12.96 -2.49 0.83
C PRO A 4 12.60 -1.19 1.54
N ASP A 5 13.07 -0.04 1.03
CA ASP A 5 12.74 1.27 1.63
C ASP A 5 11.22 1.52 1.65
N LEU A 6 10.52 1.11 0.58
CA LEU A 6 9.06 1.24 0.49
C LEU A 6 8.32 0.28 1.41
N ASP A 7 8.86 -0.93 1.61
CA ASP A 7 8.32 -1.90 2.56
C ASP A 7 8.48 -1.39 4.00
N GLU A 8 9.65 -0.84 4.37
CA GLU A 8 9.89 -0.22 5.67
C GLU A 8 8.97 0.99 5.93
N LEU A 9 8.75 1.83 4.92
CA LEU A 9 7.79 2.93 5.00
C LEU A 9 6.36 2.44 5.17
N ALA A 10 5.97 1.37 4.48
CA ALA A 10 4.64 0.79 4.63
C ALA A 10 4.42 0.27 6.07
N ASP A 11 5.44 -0.32 6.68
CA ASP A 11 5.38 -0.78 8.07
C ASP A 11 5.40 0.37 9.08
N ALA A 12 6.18 1.42 8.83
CA ALA A 12 6.16 2.65 9.63
C ALA A 12 4.78 3.36 9.56
N ILE A 13 4.14 3.37 8.40
CA ILE A 13 2.78 3.89 8.22
C ILE A 13 1.76 3.02 8.95
N ARG A 14 1.92 1.69 8.88
CA ARG A 14 1.06 0.77 9.63
C ARG A 14 1.14 1.01 11.13
N SER A 15 2.35 1.20 11.68
CA SER A 15 2.57 1.38 13.11
C SER A 15 2.14 2.76 13.61
N SER A 16 2.29 3.81 12.79
CA SER A 16 1.86 5.17 13.11
C SER A 16 0.37 5.43 12.85
N ALA A 17 -0.32 4.57 12.11
CA ALA A 17 -1.73 4.71 11.84
C ALA A 17 -2.55 4.69 13.14
N ARG A 18 -3.39 5.71 13.35
CA ARG A 18 -4.29 5.76 14.51
C ARG A 18 -5.29 4.62 14.44
N ILE A 19 -5.16 3.66 15.36
CA ILE A 19 -6.03 2.50 15.44
C ILE A 19 -7.30 2.87 16.23
N ASN A 20 -8.44 2.89 15.57
CA ASN A 20 -9.77 2.94 16.19
C ASN A 20 -10.56 1.64 15.90
N ARG A 21 -11.75 1.48 16.50
CA ARG A 21 -12.61 0.27 16.30
C ARG A 21 -12.93 -0.02 14.83
N ALA A 22 -13.04 1.02 13.99
CA ALA A 22 -13.31 0.89 12.56
C ALA A 22 -12.03 0.69 11.73
N SER A 23 -10.88 1.11 12.25
CA SER A 23 -9.59 0.91 11.62
C SER A 23 -9.30 -0.59 11.64
N ARG A 24 -9.08 -1.16 10.46
CA ARG A 24 -8.84 -2.59 10.29
C ARG A 24 -7.40 -2.95 10.70
N GLY A 25 -6.92 -2.49 11.86
CA GLY A 25 -5.54 -2.66 12.32
C GLY A 25 -4.51 -1.93 11.44
N GLY A 26 -4.85 -0.74 10.95
CA GLY A 26 -3.95 0.05 10.08
C GLY A 26 -3.86 -0.44 8.64
N THR A 27 -4.52 -1.53 8.25
CA THR A 27 -4.48 -2.06 6.86
C THR A 27 -4.90 -1.02 5.82
N SER A 28 -5.93 -0.22 6.10
CA SER A 28 -6.39 0.84 5.18
C SER A 28 -5.34 1.94 4.95
N ALA A 29 -4.52 2.26 5.96
CA ALA A 29 -3.44 3.23 5.80
C ALA A 29 -2.36 2.70 4.85
N VAL A 30 -2.02 1.40 4.98
CA VAL A 30 -1.09 0.72 4.07
C VAL A 30 -1.67 0.61 2.66
N GLU A 31 -2.96 0.27 2.52
CA GLU A 31 -3.66 0.24 1.22
C GLU A 31 -3.54 1.59 0.51
N HIS A 32 -3.85 2.69 1.21
CA HIS A 32 -3.76 4.05 0.66
C HIS A 32 -2.33 4.42 0.29
N PHE A 33 -1.35 4.07 1.13
CA PHE A 33 0.07 4.31 0.85
C PHE A 33 0.52 3.58 -0.43
N VAL A 34 0.27 2.28 -0.53
CA VAL A 34 0.66 1.48 -1.71
C VAL A 34 -0.02 2.01 -2.97
N SER A 35 -1.30 2.38 -2.91
CA SER A 35 -2.02 3.00 -4.03
C SER A 35 -1.41 4.34 -4.44
N TYR A 36 -1.09 5.20 -3.48
CA TYR A 36 -0.47 6.51 -3.74
C TYR A 36 0.90 6.37 -4.39
N VAL A 37 1.78 5.53 -3.82
CA VAL A 37 3.12 5.28 -4.35
C VAL A 37 3.03 4.74 -5.78
N ARG A 38 2.16 3.76 -6.05
CA ARG A 38 1.94 3.25 -7.41
C ARG A 38 1.48 4.33 -8.38
N CYS A 39 0.61 5.23 -7.94
CA CYS A 39 0.14 6.36 -8.77
C CYS A 39 1.28 7.31 -9.12
N VAL A 40 2.07 7.74 -8.14
CA VAL A 40 3.19 8.67 -8.34
C VAL A 40 4.26 8.06 -9.25
N TYR A 41 4.63 6.79 -9.03
CA TYR A 41 5.62 6.13 -9.87
C TYR A 41 5.08 5.86 -11.28
N ARG A 42 3.78 5.58 -11.44
CA ARG A 42 3.17 5.48 -12.78
C ARG A 42 3.25 6.83 -13.51
N TYR A 43 2.92 7.92 -12.83
CA TYR A 43 3.05 9.26 -13.41
C TYR A 43 4.50 9.55 -13.85
N ALA A 44 5.48 9.15 -13.05
CA ALA A 44 6.90 9.29 -13.41
C ALA A 44 7.30 8.42 -14.61
N GLU A 45 6.75 7.20 -14.75
CA GLU A 45 6.92 6.37 -15.95
C GLU A 45 6.30 7.03 -17.19
N ASP A 46 5.09 7.55 -17.07
CA ASP A 46 4.35 8.18 -18.18
C ASP A 46 5.07 9.44 -18.69
N HIS A 47 5.79 10.13 -17.81
CA HIS A 47 6.63 11.29 -18.15
C HIS A 47 8.07 10.91 -18.56
N GLY A 48 8.40 9.62 -18.56
CA GLY A 48 9.73 9.12 -18.93
C GLY A 48 10.84 9.47 -17.93
N TRP A 49 10.50 9.88 -16.71
CA TRP A 49 11.48 10.19 -15.66
C TRP A 49 12.14 8.94 -15.09
N ILE A 50 11.45 7.80 -15.14
CA ILE A 50 11.96 6.49 -14.76
C ILE A 50 11.58 5.46 -15.82
N ARG A 51 12.41 4.42 -15.98
CA ARG A 51 12.04 3.28 -16.83
C ARG A 51 11.07 2.36 -16.07
N PRO A 52 10.18 1.65 -16.77
CA PRO A 52 9.28 0.69 -16.13
C PRO A 52 9.99 -0.48 -15.39
N ALA A 53 11.25 -0.75 -15.74
CA ALA A 53 12.11 -1.73 -15.06
C ALA A 53 12.67 -1.20 -13.74
N ASP A 54 12.83 0.13 -13.64
CA ASP A 54 13.39 0.83 -12.49
C ASP A 54 12.29 1.27 -11.50
N ASN A 55 11.04 0.86 -11.71
CA ASN A 55 9.91 1.21 -10.85
C ASN A 55 9.76 0.20 -9.68
N PRO A 56 10.22 0.52 -8.45
CA PRO A 56 10.06 -0.34 -7.29
C PRO A 56 8.60 -0.51 -6.86
N ALA A 57 7.70 0.44 -7.21
CA ALA A 57 6.30 0.40 -6.83
C ALA A 57 5.49 -0.71 -7.51
N ARG A 58 6.00 -1.26 -8.63
CA ARG A 58 5.37 -2.40 -9.30
C ARG A 58 5.51 -3.70 -8.51
N GLN A 59 6.54 -3.82 -7.68
CA GLN A 59 6.83 -5.03 -6.90
C GLN A 59 6.24 -4.97 -5.48
N LEU A 60 5.75 -3.81 -5.05
CA LEU A 60 5.08 -3.65 -3.76
C LEU A 60 3.83 -4.53 -3.70
N PRO A 61 3.69 -5.44 -2.71
CA PRO A 61 2.48 -6.22 -2.55
C PRO A 61 1.32 -5.33 -2.08
N PHE A 62 0.12 -5.54 -2.63
CA PHE A 62 -1.07 -4.91 -2.08
C PHE A 62 -1.53 -5.71 -0.85
N PRO A 63 -1.85 -5.07 0.28
CA PRO A 63 -2.24 -5.79 1.49
C PRO A 63 -3.53 -6.58 1.27
N ALA A 64 -3.56 -7.81 1.76
CA ALA A 64 -4.72 -8.68 1.63
C ALA A 64 -5.89 -8.15 2.46
N ARG A 65 -7.04 -7.97 1.82
CA ARG A 65 -8.25 -7.50 2.50
C ARG A 65 -8.73 -8.56 3.48
N ARG A 66 -8.87 -8.17 4.76
CA ARG A 66 -9.43 -9.04 5.81
C ARG A 66 -10.84 -9.53 5.42
N LYS A 67 -11.12 -10.83 5.65
CA LYS A 67 -12.43 -11.43 5.38
C LYS A 67 -13.53 -10.70 6.15
N SER A 68 -14.67 -10.53 5.51
CA SER A 68 -15.86 -9.97 6.17
C SER A 68 -16.31 -10.90 7.29
N HIS A 69 -16.71 -10.33 8.43
CA HIS A 69 -17.36 -11.09 9.51
C HIS A 69 -18.86 -11.34 9.22
N ARG A 70 -19.38 -10.81 8.11
CA ARG A 70 -20.75 -11.09 7.67
C ARG A 70 -20.80 -12.50 7.09
N TYR A 71 -21.65 -13.35 7.65
CA TYR A 71 -22.01 -14.66 7.12
C TYR A 71 -23.52 -14.69 6.88
N ALA A 72 -23.98 -15.60 6.03
CA ALA A 72 -25.41 -15.83 5.83
C ALA A 72 -26.02 -16.33 7.14
N ILE A 73 -27.06 -15.66 7.62
CA ILE A 73 -27.83 -16.14 8.78
C ILE A 73 -28.58 -17.40 8.28
N PRO A 74 -28.51 -18.53 9.02
CA PRO A 74 -29.22 -19.76 8.65
C PRO A 74 -30.72 -19.58 8.54
#